data_AF-A0A7S3NU83-F1
#
_entry.id   AF-A0A7S3NU83-F1
#
_cell.length_a   1.000
_cell.length_b   1.000
_cell.length_c   1.000
_cell.angle_alpha   90.00
_cell.angle_beta   90.00
_cell.angle_gamma   90.00
#
_symmetry.space_group_name_H-M   'P 1'
#
loop_
_entity.id
_entity.type
_entity.pdbx_description
1 polymer ?
#
loop_
_entity_poly.entity_id
_entity_poly.type
_entity_poly.pdbx_seq_one_letter_code
_entity_poly.pdbx_strand_id
1 'polypeptide(L)'
;EKQAVELSKTLIDIFSKMIFITGHIHADAHPGNILIREHPKNPKIPQVVLIDHGLYCNLTKEFIDQFRRLWFSMVTFDNVKMKEIAHEMGLGEHYRFLPLLFTYRTINSTKPLGGKLTDQERRFLKVNDEMNFEKIGMLTEKLPSNICFIFKTAQYTLIHNKRLGGSIRYQLISFSDYCIQGLTLKDSILSYYSTKCLFYLKMILFEYFFGIYKFFFGFYVPKFDENNEIVIE
;
A
#
# COMPACT_ATOMS: atom_id res chain seq x y z
N GLU A 1 23.10 -12.87 4.44
CA GLU A 1 22.53 -11.63 3.88
C GLU A 1 21.75 -11.85 2.58
N LYS A 2 22.36 -12.32 1.48
CA LYS A 2 21.66 -12.55 0.19
C LYS A 2 20.39 -13.42 0.30
N GLN A 3 20.45 -14.51 1.06
CA GLN A 3 19.30 -15.41 1.27
C GLN A 3 18.15 -14.76 2.06
N ALA A 4 18.45 -13.87 3.00
CA ALA A 4 17.45 -13.14 3.78
C ALA A 4 16.69 -12.14 2.89
N VAL A 5 17.41 -11.41 2.03
CA VAL A 5 16.81 -10.50 1.07
C VAL A 5 15.92 -11.25 0.07
N GLU A 6 16.35 -12.42 -0.40
CA GLU A 6 15.54 -13.24 -1.32
C GLU A 6 14.27 -13.79 -0.65
N LEU A 7 14.37 -14.19 0.62
CA LEU A 7 13.21 -14.54 1.43
C LEU A 7 12.25 -13.35 1.58
N SER A 8 12.77 -12.14 1.80
CA SER A 8 11.95 -10.93 1.88
C SER A 8 11.15 -10.72 0.59
N LYS A 9 11.79 -10.84 -0.58
CA LYS A 9 11.09 -10.73 -1.87
C LYS A 9 10.00 -11.79 -2.00
N THR A 10 10.27 -13.02 -1.58
CA THR A 10 9.31 -14.13 -1.63
C THR A 10 8.09 -13.83 -0.75
N LEU A 11 8.28 -13.30 0.47
CA LEU A 11 7.18 -12.90 1.35
C LEU A 11 6.37 -11.74 0.75
N ILE A 12 7.06 -10.73 0.20
CA ILE A 12 6.40 -9.62 -0.51
C ILE A 12 5.56 -10.16 -1.68
N ASP A 13 6.10 -11.10 -2.45
CA ASP A 13 5.43 -11.72 -3.60
C ASP A 13 4.14 -12.44 -3.19
N ILE A 14 4.21 -13.29 -2.16
CA ILE A 14 3.07 -14.04 -1.62
C ILE A 14 1.97 -13.10 -1.15
N PHE A 15 2.30 -12.14 -0.28
CA PHE A 15 1.29 -11.24 0.29
C PHE A 15 0.75 -10.23 -0.73
N SER A 16 1.57 -9.80 -1.71
CA SER A 16 1.08 -8.98 -2.82
C SER A 16 0.05 -9.73 -3.67
N LYS A 17 0.30 -11.01 -3.99
CA LYS A 17 -0.68 -11.85 -4.70
C LYS A 17 -1.97 -12.01 -3.91
N MET A 18 -1.87 -12.24 -2.59
CA MET A 18 -3.05 -12.35 -1.72
C MET A 18 -3.90 -11.08 -1.74
N ILE A 19 -3.27 -9.91 -1.64
CA ILE A 19 -3.97 -8.62 -1.60
C ILE A 19 -4.54 -8.24 -2.96
N PHE A 20 -3.71 -8.29 -4.01
CA PHE A 20 -4.03 -7.67 -5.30
C PHE A 20 -4.48 -8.63 -6.39
N ILE A 21 -4.30 -9.96 -6.24
CA ILE A 21 -4.67 -10.93 -7.29
C ILE A 21 -5.81 -11.81 -6.82
N THR A 22 -5.63 -12.55 -5.72
CA THR A 22 -6.58 -13.56 -5.28
C THR A 22 -7.68 -13.01 -4.38
N GLY A 23 -7.37 -12.00 -3.54
CA GLY A 23 -8.25 -11.51 -2.49
C GLY A 23 -8.48 -12.49 -1.34
N HIS A 24 -7.69 -13.56 -1.28
CA HIS A 24 -7.68 -14.52 -0.18
C HIS A 24 -6.50 -14.19 0.74
N ILE A 25 -6.77 -13.41 1.77
CA ILE A 25 -5.75 -12.71 2.56
C ILE A 25 -5.52 -13.43 3.88
N HIS A 26 -4.28 -13.82 4.13
CA HIS A 26 -3.83 -14.27 5.44
C HIS A 26 -3.56 -13.04 6.34
N ALA A 27 -4.50 -12.70 7.21
CA ALA A 27 -4.42 -11.47 7.99
C ALA A 27 -3.53 -11.56 9.23
N ASP A 28 -3.08 -12.76 9.61
CA ASP A 28 -2.21 -12.98 10.77
C ASP A 28 -0.83 -13.55 10.41
N ALA A 29 -0.13 -12.90 9.49
CA ALA A 29 1.18 -13.34 9.01
C ALA A 29 2.32 -13.08 10.01
N HIS A 30 2.12 -13.34 11.30
CA HIS A 30 3.16 -13.22 12.31
C HIS A 30 4.34 -14.17 12.04
N PRO A 31 5.55 -13.85 12.53
CA PRO A 31 6.71 -14.74 12.38
C PRO A 31 6.47 -16.16 12.91
N GLY A 32 5.63 -16.32 13.95
CA GLY A 32 5.28 -17.64 14.49
C GLY A 32 4.48 -18.53 13.52
N ASN A 33 3.78 -17.92 12.57
CA ASN A 33 2.93 -18.61 11.58
C ASN A 33 3.67 -18.90 10.26
N ILE A 34 4.98 -18.58 10.20
CA ILE A 34 5.80 -18.71 9.00
C ILE A 34 6.99 -19.61 9.29
N LEU A 35 7.04 -20.75 8.61
CA LEU A 35 8.21 -21.63 8.59
C LEU A 35 8.97 -21.46 7.27
N ILE A 36 10.29 -21.44 7.37
CA ILE A 36 11.18 -21.41 6.21
C ILE A 36 11.87 -22.75 6.11
N ARG A 37 11.77 -23.38 4.94
CA ARG A 37 12.50 -24.62 4.63
C ARG A 37 13.10 -24.55 3.24
N GLU A 38 13.99 -25.47 2.92
CA GLU A 38 14.49 -25.62 1.55
C GLU A 38 13.37 -26.08 0.62
N HIS A 39 13.32 -25.52 -0.59
CA HIS A 39 12.34 -25.97 -1.56
C HIS A 39 12.68 -27.39 -2.03
N PRO A 40 11.72 -28.35 -1.98
CA PRO A 40 12.00 -29.78 -2.19
C PRO A 40 12.55 -30.11 -3.58
N LYS A 41 12.27 -29.27 -4.58
CA LYS A 41 12.80 -29.42 -5.95
C LYS A 41 14.05 -28.59 -6.23
N ASN A 42 14.35 -27.58 -5.41
CA ASN A 42 15.49 -26.69 -5.62
C ASN A 42 15.94 -26.08 -4.29
N PRO A 43 16.88 -26.73 -3.57
CA PRO A 43 17.32 -26.30 -2.23
C PRO A 43 17.89 -24.88 -2.17
N LYS A 44 18.29 -24.30 -3.32
CA LYS A 44 18.79 -22.91 -3.40
C LYS A 44 17.68 -21.87 -3.21
N ILE A 45 16.42 -22.25 -3.32
CA ILE A 45 15.26 -21.37 -3.19
C ILE A 45 14.60 -21.64 -1.82
N PRO A 46 14.42 -20.62 -0.97
CA PRO A 46 13.66 -20.79 0.27
C PRO A 46 12.18 -21.02 -0.07
N GLN A 47 11.57 -22.02 0.56
CA GLN A 47 10.13 -22.21 0.57
C GLN A 47 9.53 -21.63 1.86
N VAL A 48 8.54 -20.77 1.69
CA VAL A 48 7.70 -20.25 2.77
C VAL A 48 6.55 -21.22 2.99
N VAL A 49 6.36 -21.65 4.24
CA VAL A 49 5.24 -22.49 4.67
C VAL A 49 4.43 -21.69 5.70
N LEU A 50 3.16 -21.46 5.39
CA LEU A 50 2.19 -20.87 6.32
C LEU A 50 1.54 -22.02 7.10
N ILE A 51 1.52 -21.94 8.43
CA ILE A 51 1.04 -23.05 9.28
C ILE A 51 -0.30 -22.77 9.96
N ASP A 52 -0.57 -21.52 10.31
CA ASP A 52 -1.84 -21.12 10.89
C ASP A 52 -2.78 -20.71 9.76
N HIS A 53 -4.00 -21.24 9.76
CA HIS A 53 -5.03 -20.84 8.82
C HIS A 53 -6.32 -20.34 9.47
N GLY A 54 -6.24 -19.91 10.73
CA GLY A 54 -7.37 -19.45 11.52
C GLY A 54 -7.89 -18.05 11.18
N LEU A 55 -7.07 -17.18 10.59
CA LEU A 55 -7.46 -15.79 10.27
C LEU A 55 -7.26 -15.42 8.80
N TYR A 56 -8.19 -15.88 7.97
CA TYR A 56 -8.31 -15.48 6.57
C TYR A 56 -9.46 -14.51 6.33
N CYS A 57 -9.24 -13.57 5.42
CA CYS A 57 -10.26 -12.69 4.89
C CYS A 57 -10.43 -12.96 3.38
N ASN A 58 -11.66 -13.20 2.96
CA ASN A 58 -12.03 -13.33 1.55
C ASN A 58 -12.66 -12.03 1.07
N LEU A 59 -11.97 -11.34 0.16
CA LEU A 59 -12.47 -10.14 -0.47
C LEU A 59 -13.35 -10.50 -1.66
N THR A 60 -14.45 -9.76 -1.85
CA THR A 60 -15.24 -9.86 -3.08
C THR A 60 -14.46 -9.30 -4.26
N LYS A 61 -14.79 -9.72 -5.49
CA LYS A 61 -14.11 -9.24 -6.70
C LYS A 61 -14.23 -7.72 -6.83
N GLU A 62 -15.39 -7.19 -6.48
CA GLU A 62 -15.72 -5.78 -6.49
C GLU A 62 -14.84 -5.01 -5.50
N PHE A 63 -14.69 -5.53 -4.27
CA PHE A 63 -13.87 -4.88 -3.26
C PHE A 63 -12.38 -4.90 -3.62
N ILE A 64 -11.87 -6.00 -4.17
CA ILE A 64 -10.47 -6.06 -4.61
C ILE A 64 -10.22 -5.05 -5.73
N ASP A 65 -11.15 -4.90 -6.68
CA ASP A 65 -11.05 -3.92 -7.75
C ASP A 65 -11.03 -2.47 -7.21
N GLN A 66 -11.96 -2.13 -6.32
CA GLN A 66 -11.97 -0.84 -5.62
C GLN A 66 -10.65 -0.60 -4.88
N PHE A 67 -10.14 -1.60 -4.15
CA PHE A 67 -8.89 -1.47 -3.41
C PHE A 67 -7.68 -1.30 -4.34
N ARG A 68 -7.63 -1.97 -5.50
CA ARG A 68 -6.57 -1.76 -6.50
C ARG A 68 -6.61 -0.33 -7.04
N ARG A 69 -7.79 0.17 -7.41
CA ARG A 69 -7.94 1.56 -7.88
C ARG A 69 -7.51 2.54 -6.78
N LEU A 70 -7.91 2.31 -5.54
CA LEU A 70 -7.52 3.10 -4.37
C LEU A 70 -6.00 3.07 -4.14
N TRP A 71 -5.38 1.89 -4.17
CA TRP A 71 -3.94 1.73 -4.05
C TRP A 71 -3.20 2.49 -5.15
N PHE A 72 -3.61 2.32 -6.40
CA PHE A 72 -3.02 3.01 -7.55
C PHE A 72 -3.08 4.53 -7.35
N SER A 73 -4.24 5.08 -6.97
CA SER A 73 -4.39 6.50 -6.67
C SER A 73 -3.48 6.97 -5.54
N MET A 74 -3.32 6.19 -4.46
CA MET A 74 -2.39 6.51 -3.37
C MET A 74 -0.94 6.58 -3.82
N VAL A 75 -0.47 5.60 -4.60
CA VAL A 75 0.95 5.56 -5.02
C VAL A 75 1.26 6.57 -6.13
N THR A 76 0.26 6.96 -6.93
CA THR A 76 0.40 7.99 -7.96
C THR A 76 -0.02 9.40 -7.52
N PHE A 77 -0.36 9.62 -6.25
CA PHE A 77 -0.82 10.92 -5.70
C PHE A 77 -2.06 11.52 -6.37
N ASP A 78 -2.96 10.67 -6.85
CA ASP A 78 -4.24 11.11 -7.40
C ASP A 78 -5.26 11.27 -6.26
N ASN A 79 -5.13 12.39 -5.53
CA ASN A 79 -5.93 12.66 -4.34
C ASN A 79 -7.43 12.83 -4.64
N VAL A 80 -7.77 13.31 -5.85
CA VAL A 80 -9.17 13.41 -6.32
C VAL A 80 -9.73 12.00 -6.48
N LYS A 81 -9.03 11.13 -7.23
CA LYS A 81 -9.50 9.77 -7.45
C LYS A 81 -9.52 8.93 -6.18
N MET A 82 -8.54 9.13 -5.30
CA MET A 82 -8.49 8.50 -3.99
C MET A 82 -9.71 8.87 -3.15
N LYS A 83 -10.11 10.16 -3.13
CA LYS A 83 -11.31 10.63 -2.44
C LYS A 83 -12.56 9.95 -2.99
N GLU A 84 -12.77 10.00 -4.30
CA GLU A 84 -13.93 9.37 -4.97
C GLU A 84 -14.09 7.89 -4.56
N ILE A 85 -13.02 7.11 -4.72
CA ILE A 85 -13.05 5.66 -4.43
C ILE A 85 -13.25 5.42 -2.93
N ALA A 86 -12.64 6.22 -2.08
CA ALA A 86 -12.81 6.05 -0.65
C ALA A 86 -14.25 6.34 -0.20
N HIS A 87 -14.92 7.34 -0.79
CA HIS A 87 -16.36 7.55 -0.57
C HIS A 87 -17.19 6.37 -1.07
N GLU A 88 -16.90 5.81 -2.25
CA GLU A 88 -17.55 4.59 -2.76
C GLU A 88 -17.40 3.39 -1.80
N MET A 89 -16.27 3.33 -1.07
CA MET A 89 -15.97 2.29 -0.09
C MET A 89 -16.52 2.59 1.31
N GLY A 90 -17.26 3.69 1.49
CA GLY A 90 -17.84 4.10 2.79
C GLY A 90 -16.85 4.71 3.78
N LEU A 91 -15.67 5.12 3.32
CA LEU A 91 -14.61 5.70 4.17
C LEU A 91 -14.80 7.20 4.43
N GLY A 92 -15.54 7.89 3.57
CA GLY A 92 -15.72 9.34 3.67
C GLY A 92 -14.39 10.09 3.77
N GLU A 93 -14.32 11.07 4.68
CA GLU A 93 -13.14 11.92 4.90
C GLU A 93 -11.95 11.18 5.57
N HIS A 94 -12.14 9.94 6.02
CA HIS A 94 -11.04 9.14 6.60
C HIS A 94 -9.99 8.71 5.58
N TYR A 95 -10.25 8.89 4.28
CA TYR A 95 -9.33 8.55 3.19
C TYR A 95 -7.96 9.23 3.32
N ARG A 96 -7.91 10.41 3.93
CA ARG A 96 -6.68 11.22 4.11
C ARG A 96 -5.58 10.51 4.91
N PHE A 97 -5.96 9.53 5.73
CA PHE A 97 -5.03 8.74 6.54
C PHE A 97 -4.48 7.52 5.79
N LEU A 98 -5.11 7.08 4.70
CA LEU A 98 -4.72 5.89 3.97
C LEU A 98 -3.28 5.97 3.41
N PRO A 99 -2.83 7.10 2.81
CA PRO A 99 -1.43 7.22 2.37
C PRO A 99 -0.44 7.01 3.52
N LEU A 100 -0.76 7.47 4.72
CA LEU A 100 0.09 7.32 5.90
C LEU A 100 0.13 5.85 6.35
N LEU A 101 -1.04 5.21 6.42
CA LEU A 101 -1.18 3.81 6.83
C LEU A 101 -0.49 2.84 5.86
N PHE A 102 -0.64 3.04 4.55
CA PHE A 102 -0.20 2.07 3.55
C PHE A 102 1.15 2.41 2.92
N THR A 103 1.46 3.70 2.72
CA THR A 103 2.66 4.15 2.00
C THR A 103 3.67 4.88 2.87
N TYR A 104 3.35 5.10 4.15
CA TYR A 104 4.18 5.81 5.13
C TYR A 104 4.48 7.25 4.74
N ARG A 105 3.57 7.88 3.99
CA ARG A 105 3.65 9.27 3.55
C ARG A 105 2.38 10.01 3.91
N THR A 106 2.49 11.29 4.24
CA THR A 106 1.31 12.15 4.38
C THR A 106 0.68 12.40 3.01
N ILE A 107 -0.60 12.72 2.98
CA ILE A 107 -1.34 13.05 1.75
C ILE A 107 -0.74 14.25 0.99
N ASN A 108 0.02 15.09 1.70
CA ASN A 108 0.68 16.29 1.15
C ASN A 108 2.18 16.08 0.89
N SER A 109 2.71 14.87 1.11
CA SER A 109 4.14 14.61 0.97
C SER A 109 4.58 14.69 -0.49
N THR A 110 5.61 15.48 -0.76
CA THR A 110 6.27 15.55 -2.08
C THR A 110 7.46 14.60 -2.18
N LYS A 111 7.57 13.64 -1.24
CA LYS A 111 8.72 12.73 -1.17
C LYS A 111 8.56 11.52 -2.10
N PRO A 112 9.69 10.98 -2.62
CA PRO A 112 9.73 9.71 -3.33
C PRO A 112 9.00 8.57 -2.61
N LEU A 113 8.47 7.61 -3.38
CA LEU A 113 7.81 6.43 -2.79
C LEU A 113 8.82 5.60 -1.99
N GLY A 114 8.48 5.31 -0.73
CA GLY A 114 9.39 4.67 0.22
C GLY A 114 10.45 5.60 0.82
N GLY A 115 10.36 6.92 0.57
CA GLY A 115 11.15 7.93 1.26
C GLY A 115 10.84 7.96 2.75
N LYS A 116 11.84 8.27 3.58
CA LYS A 116 11.65 8.43 5.03
C LYS A 116 10.89 9.72 5.30
N LEU A 117 9.90 9.67 6.20
CA LEU A 117 9.31 10.87 6.81
C LEU A 117 10.41 11.71 7.45
N THR A 118 10.44 12.99 7.09
CA THR A 118 11.34 14.01 7.67
C THR A 118 11.03 14.22 9.15
N ASP A 119 11.98 14.76 9.90
CA ASP A 119 11.73 15.09 11.31
C ASP A 119 10.64 16.14 11.48
N GLN A 120 10.46 17.04 10.51
CA GLN A 120 9.37 18.00 10.48
C GLN A 120 8.02 17.32 10.27
N GLU A 121 7.88 16.42 9.28
CA GLU A 121 6.67 15.62 9.07
C GLU A 121 6.36 14.76 10.30
N ARG A 122 7.37 14.12 10.90
CA ARG A 122 7.18 13.34 12.14
C ARG A 122 6.72 14.20 13.31
N ARG A 123 7.25 15.42 13.46
CA ARG A 123 6.81 16.35 14.51
C ARG A 123 5.40 16.84 14.24
N PHE A 124 5.07 17.21 13.00
CA PHE A 124 3.72 17.60 12.60
C PHE A 124 2.70 16.50 12.92
N LEU A 125 2.99 15.25 12.52
CA LEU A 125 2.15 14.09 12.80
C LEU A 125 1.97 13.82 14.30
N LYS A 126 3.00 14.11 15.12
CA LYS A 126 2.93 14.01 16.58
C LYS A 126 2.14 15.15 17.22
N VAL A 127 2.33 16.39 16.75
CA VAL A 127 1.68 17.60 17.29
C VAL A 127 0.20 17.63 16.97
N ASN A 128 -0.17 17.27 15.73
CA ASN A 128 -1.58 17.19 15.32
C ASN A 128 -2.25 15.87 15.71
N ASP A 129 -1.54 15.03 16.46
CA ASP A 129 -2.08 13.79 17.02
C ASP A 129 -2.57 12.80 15.94
N GLU A 130 -2.18 13.01 14.68
CA GLU A 130 -2.50 12.15 13.52
C GLU A 130 -1.84 10.77 13.61
N MET A 131 -0.84 10.62 14.47
CA MET A 131 -0.13 9.37 14.76
C MET A 131 -0.54 8.71 16.08
N ASN A 132 -1.51 9.25 16.81
CA ASN A 132 -1.88 8.71 18.11
C ASN A 132 -2.63 7.39 17.95
N PHE A 133 -2.21 6.37 18.71
CA PHE A 133 -2.76 5.02 18.66
C PHE A 133 -4.26 4.99 18.98
N GLU A 134 -4.76 5.94 19.80
CA GLU A 134 -6.19 6.09 20.05
C GLU A 134 -6.95 6.56 18.81
N LYS A 135 -6.41 7.52 18.03
CA LYS A 135 -7.00 7.92 16.75
C LYS A 135 -6.85 6.87 15.67
N ILE A 136 -5.75 6.11 15.65
CA ILE A 136 -5.62 4.93 14.77
C ILE A 136 -6.67 3.86 15.17
N GLY A 137 -6.91 3.67 16.47
CA GLY A 137 -7.97 2.82 17.01
C GLY A 137 -9.37 3.27 16.56
N MET A 138 -9.70 4.55 16.75
CA MET A 138 -10.93 5.17 16.25
C MET A 138 -11.04 5.13 14.72
N LEU A 139 -9.92 5.23 14.00
CA LEU A 139 -9.88 5.02 12.55
C LEU A 139 -10.22 3.57 12.22
N THR A 140 -9.63 2.59 12.92
CA THR A 140 -9.93 1.17 12.68
C THR A 140 -11.38 0.80 13.00
N GLU A 141 -12.05 1.52 13.90
CA GLU A 141 -13.50 1.37 14.12
C GLU A 141 -14.33 1.87 12.94
N LYS A 142 -13.84 2.87 12.20
CA LYS A 142 -14.52 3.47 11.04
C LYS A 142 -14.12 2.87 9.70
N LEU A 143 -12.97 2.20 9.62
CA LEU A 143 -12.51 1.51 8.41
C LEU A 143 -13.30 0.20 8.23
N PRO A 144 -13.76 -0.12 7.01
CA PRO A 144 -14.31 -1.44 6.71
C PRO A 144 -13.34 -2.53 7.13
N SER A 145 -13.84 -3.62 7.73
CA SER A 145 -13.00 -4.71 8.25
C SER A 145 -12.02 -5.26 7.20
N ASN A 146 -12.45 -5.29 5.94
CA ASN A 146 -11.62 -5.68 4.81
C ASN A 146 -10.36 -4.79 4.64
N ILE A 147 -10.47 -3.46 4.80
CA ILE A 147 -9.31 -2.55 4.80
C ILE A 147 -8.39 -2.87 5.97
N CYS A 148 -8.95 -3.13 7.15
CA CYS A 148 -8.16 -3.49 8.34
C CYS A 148 -7.37 -4.79 8.13
N PHE A 149 -7.95 -5.80 7.49
CA PHE A 149 -7.25 -7.05 7.17
C PHE A 149 -6.13 -6.85 6.13
N ILE A 150 -6.37 -6.04 5.10
CA ILE A 150 -5.32 -5.68 4.12
C ILE A 150 -4.20 -4.90 4.82
N PHE A 151 -4.55 -3.94 5.67
CA PHE A 151 -3.60 -3.16 6.46
C PHE A 151 -2.73 -4.05 7.34
N LYS A 152 -3.31 -4.95 8.13
CA LYS A 152 -2.56 -5.91 8.96
C LYS A 152 -1.56 -6.72 8.13
N THR A 153 -2.00 -7.26 6.99
CA THR A 153 -1.15 -8.03 6.08
C THR A 153 0.00 -7.19 5.51
N ALA A 154 -0.27 -5.96 5.10
CA ALA A 154 0.74 -5.02 4.61
C ALA A 154 1.76 -4.66 5.70
N GLN A 155 1.31 -4.49 6.96
CA GLN A 155 2.17 -4.22 8.11
C GLN A 155 3.06 -5.43 8.45
N TYR A 156 2.53 -6.65 8.48
CA TYR A 156 3.39 -7.83 8.66
C TYR A 156 4.42 -7.97 7.55
N THR A 157 4.00 -7.75 6.30
CA THR A 157 4.92 -7.75 5.15
C THR A 157 6.04 -6.72 5.35
N LEU A 158 5.72 -5.51 5.83
CA LEU A 158 6.71 -4.49 6.17
C LEU A 158 7.68 -4.95 7.27
N ILE A 159 7.15 -5.52 8.35
CA ILE A 159 7.95 -5.96 9.50
C ILE A 159 8.93 -7.03 9.05
N HIS A 160 8.47 -8.02 8.29
CA HIS A 160 9.33 -9.07 7.72
C HIS A 160 10.38 -8.49 6.81
N ASN A 161 9.97 -7.61 5.89
CA ASN A 161 10.87 -6.96 4.94
C ASN A 161 11.99 -6.19 5.65
N LYS A 162 11.65 -5.39 6.67
CA LYS A 162 12.63 -4.66 7.48
C LYS A 162 13.58 -5.59 8.24
N ARG A 163 13.05 -6.63 8.90
CA ARG A 163 13.87 -7.60 9.66
C ARG A 163 14.85 -8.36 8.77
N LEU A 164 14.47 -8.61 7.52
CA LEU A 164 15.29 -9.32 6.54
C LEU A 164 16.22 -8.39 5.73
N GLY A 165 16.29 -7.10 6.09
CA GLY A 165 17.18 -6.11 5.46
C GLY A 165 16.71 -5.60 4.09
N GLY A 166 15.45 -5.79 3.74
CA GLY A 166 14.88 -5.33 2.49
C GLY A 166 14.40 -3.87 2.51
N SER A 167 14.09 -3.35 1.33
CA SER A 167 13.74 -1.93 1.12
C SER A 167 12.22 -1.72 1.15
N ILE A 168 11.77 -0.68 1.86
CA ILE A 168 10.36 -0.25 1.85
C ILE A 168 9.94 0.14 0.43
N ARG A 169 10.81 0.84 -0.31
CA ARG A 169 10.54 1.23 -1.70
C ARG A 169 10.31 0.00 -2.57
N TYR A 170 11.13 -1.04 -2.42
CA TYR A 170 10.97 -2.28 -3.19
C TYR A 170 9.61 -2.95 -2.90
N GLN A 171 9.20 -3.00 -1.63
CA GLN A 171 7.88 -3.53 -1.26
C GLN A 171 6.74 -2.73 -1.88
N LEU A 172 6.76 -1.39 -1.78
CA LEU A 172 5.71 -0.53 -2.33
C LEU A 172 5.64 -0.62 -3.86
N ILE A 173 6.78 -0.72 -4.54
CA ILE A 173 6.83 -0.97 -5.99
C ILE A 173 6.25 -2.34 -6.32
N SER A 174 6.65 -3.39 -5.59
CA SER A 174 6.13 -4.75 -5.82
C SER A 174 4.62 -4.83 -5.61
N PHE A 175 4.10 -4.19 -4.57
CA PHE A 175 2.65 -4.07 -4.34
C PHE A 175 1.97 -3.35 -5.52
N SER A 176 2.60 -2.30 -6.03
CA SER A 176 2.07 -1.54 -7.17
C SER A 176 2.10 -2.34 -8.48
N ASP A 177 3.15 -3.12 -8.72
CA ASP A 177 3.23 -4.04 -9.87
C ASP A 177 2.11 -5.08 -9.84
N TYR A 178 1.87 -5.69 -8.68
CA TYR A 178 0.76 -6.63 -8.48
C TYR A 178 -0.62 -5.97 -8.57
N CYS A 179 -0.73 -4.73 -8.10
CA CYS A 179 -1.93 -3.91 -8.29
C CYS A 179 -2.22 -3.69 -9.78
N ILE A 180 -1.22 -3.30 -10.57
CA ILE A 180 -1.35 -3.07 -12.02
C ILE A 180 -1.69 -4.36 -12.76
N GLN A 181 -1.03 -5.46 -12.40
CA GLN A 181 -1.39 -6.78 -12.91
C GLN A 181 -2.85 -7.09 -12.59
N GLY A 182 -3.28 -6.85 -11.34
CA GLY A 182 -4.65 -7.03 -10.88
C GLY A 182 -5.69 -6.21 -11.65
N LEU A 183 -5.40 -4.93 -11.91
CA LEU A 183 -6.27 -4.02 -12.66
C LEU A 183 -6.45 -4.45 -14.11
N THR A 184 -5.42 -5.06 -14.69
CA THR A 184 -5.36 -5.42 -16.12
C THR A 184 -5.57 -6.92 -16.38
N LEU A 185 -5.99 -7.69 -15.37
CA LEU A 185 -6.21 -9.16 -15.48
C LEU A 185 -7.17 -9.55 -16.61
N LYS A 186 -8.18 -8.71 -16.87
CA LYS A 186 -9.22 -8.96 -17.88
C LYS A 186 -8.94 -8.26 -19.21
N ASP A 187 -7.86 -7.49 -19.27
CA ASP A 187 -7.53 -6.65 -20.42
C ASP A 187 -6.50 -7.31 -21.35
N SER A 188 -6.18 -6.63 -22.44
CA SER A 188 -5.08 -7.02 -23.31
C SER A 188 -3.72 -6.82 -22.64
N ILE A 189 -2.71 -7.56 -23.11
CA ILE A 189 -1.32 -7.39 -22.66
C ILE A 189 -0.81 -5.96 -22.90
N LEU A 190 -1.36 -5.27 -23.90
CA LEU A 190 -1.06 -3.87 -24.18
C LEU A 190 -1.55 -2.95 -23.07
N SER A 191 -2.73 -3.22 -22.47
CA SER A 191 -3.25 -2.48 -21.31
C SER A 191 -2.33 -2.60 -20.10
N TYR A 192 -1.83 -3.82 -19.83
CA TYR A 192 -0.85 -4.07 -18.76
C TYR A 192 0.40 -3.21 -18.93
N TYR A 193 1.03 -3.27 -20.10
CA TYR A 193 2.25 -2.49 -20.35
C TYR A 193 1.99 -0.99 -20.40
N SER A 194 0.85 -0.53 -20.94
CA SER A 194 0.52 0.89 -20.99
C SER A 194 0.33 1.47 -19.59
N THR A 195 -0.40 0.77 -18.72
CA THR A 195 -0.65 1.20 -17.33
C THR A 195 0.66 1.14 -16.52
N LYS A 196 1.48 0.13 -16.75
CA LYS A 196 2.81 0.02 -16.14
C LYS A 196 3.72 1.17 -16.56
N CYS A 197 3.81 1.46 -17.86
CA CYS A 197 4.57 2.59 -18.37
C CYS A 197 4.08 3.93 -17.79
N LEU A 198 2.77 4.15 -17.77
CA LEU A 198 2.17 5.34 -17.18
C LEU A 198 2.51 5.48 -15.69
N PHE A 199 2.46 4.38 -14.92
CA PHE A 199 2.82 4.37 -13.51
C PHE A 199 4.28 4.81 -13.30
N TYR A 200 5.24 4.18 -13.99
CA TYR A 200 6.65 4.56 -13.86
C TYR A 200 6.94 5.96 -14.38
N LEU A 201 6.26 6.39 -15.46
CA LEU A 201 6.35 7.77 -15.96
C LEU A 201 5.89 8.77 -14.90
N LYS A 202 4.71 8.55 -14.29
CA LYS A 202 4.19 9.38 -13.19
C LYS A 202 5.17 9.43 -12.02
N MET A 203 5.74 8.29 -11.63
CA MET A 203 6.74 8.20 -10.56
C MET A 203 8.00 9.01 -10.86
N ILE A 204 8.58 8.86 -12.06
CA ILE A 204 9.77 9.59 -12.48
C ILE A 204 9.49 11.10 -12.54
N LEU A 205 8.38 11.50 -13.15
CA LEU A 205 8.00 12.90 -13.23
C LEU A 205 7.75 13.48 -11.84
N PHE A 206 7.09 12.76 -10.94
CA PHE A 206 6.87 13.22 -9.58
C PHE A 206 8.19 13.41 -8.81
N GLU A 207 9.11 12.45 -8.91
CA GLU A 207 10.34 12.44 -8.12
C GLU A 207 11.41 13.41 -8.64
N TYR A 208 11.49 13.61 -9.97
CA TYR A 208 12.56 14.38 -10.59
C TYR A 208 12.09 15.66 -11.31
N PHE A 209 10.82 15.72 -11.74
CA PHE A 209 10.29 16.80 -12.57
C PHE A 209 8.91 17.26 -12.08
N PHE A 210 8.79 17.56 -10.78
CA PHE A 210 7.50 17.80 -10.14
C PHE A 210 6.64 18.87 -10.82
N GLY A 211 7.25 19.91 -11.41
CA GLY A 211 6.54 20.91 -12.21
C GLY A 211 5.85 20.32 -13.46
N ILE A 212 6.54 19.41 -14.17
CA ILE A 212 5.98 18.68 -15.32
C ILE A 212 4.88 17.74 -14.87
N TYR A 213 5.09 17.04 -13.75
CA TYR A 213 4.06 16.19 -13.16
C TYR A 213 2.78 16.98 -12.87
N LYS A 214 2.88 18.13 -12.18
CA LYS A 214 1.73 19.00 -11.89
C LYS A 214 1.02 19.47 -13.15
N PHE A 215 1.77 19.81 -14.20
CA PHE A 215 1.20 20.28 -15.45
C PHE A 215 0.34 19.21 -16.14
N PHE A 216 0.83 17.96 -16.21
CA PHE A 216 0.10 16.89 -16.92
C PHE A 216 -0.95 16.17 -16.08
N PHE A 217 -0.72 16.03 -14.76
CA PHE A 217 -1.57 15.18 -13.90
C PHE A 217 -2.28 15.95 -12.79
N GLY A 218 -1.96 17.23 -12.60
CA GLY A 218 -2.39 17.98 -11.43
C GLY A 218 -1.70 17.51 -10.15
N PHE A 219 -1.88 18.27 -9.08
CA PHE A 219 -1.54 17.84 -7.72
C PHE A 219 -2.43 18.62 -6.75
N TYR A 220 -3.57 18.01 -6.43
CA TYR A 220 -4.52 18.60 -5.50
C TYR A 220 -4.11 18.27 -4.06
N VAL A 221 -3.91 19.30 -3.25
CA VAL A 221 -3.59 19.19 -1.84
C VAL A 221 -4.87 19.54 -1.08
N PRO A 222 -5.58 18.55 -0.51
CA PRO A 222 -6.76 18.87 0.30
C PRO A 222 -6.33 19.68 1.53
N LYS A 223 -6.99 20.82 1.75
CA LYS A 223 -6.90 21.57 3.00
C LYS A 223 -7.97 21.04 3.94
N PHE A 224 -7.61 20.81 5.19
CA PHE A 224 -8.55 20.40 6.23
C PHE A 224 -8.59 21.47 7.32
N ASP A 225 -9.78 21.74 7.85
CA ASP A 225 -9.96 22.65 8.98
C ASP A 225 -9.62 21.96 10.32
N GLU A 226 -9.74 22.70 11.42
CA GLU A 226 -9.50 22.20 12.78
C GLU A 226 -10.47 21.07 13.17
N ASN A 227 -11.63 20.97 12.50
CA ASN A 227 -12.62 19.91 12.67
C ASN A 227 -12.40 18.71 11.73
N ASN A 228 -11.33 18.73 10.93
CA ASN A 228 -10.99 17.71 9.95
C ASN A 228 -11.92 17.61 8.73
N GLU A 229 -12.69 18.66 8.46
CA GLU A 229 -13.51 18.80 7.25
C GLU A 229 -12.72 19.47 6.14
N ILE A 230 -13.06 19.19 4.87
CA ILE A 230 -12.35 19.78 3.73
C ILE A 230 -12.69 21.26 3.62
N VAL A 231 -11.66 22.09 3.62
CA VAL A 231 -11.74 23.51 3.25
C VAL A 231 -11.56 23.60 1.75
N ILE A 232 -12.63 23.95 1.04
CA ILE A 232 -12.57 24.29 -0.37
C ILE A 232 -12.08 25.75 -0.45
N GLU A 233 -10.84 25.96 -0.89
CA GLU A 233 -10.39 27.23 -1.48
C GLU A 233 -10.43 27.13 -3.00
#